data_AF-A0A168JHS9-F1
#
_entry.id   AF-A0A168JHS9-F1
#
_cell.length_a   1.000
_cell.length_b   1.000
_cell.length_c   1.000
_cell.angle_alpha   90.00
_cell.angle_beta   90.00
_cell.angle_gamma   90.00
#
_symmetry.space_group_name_H-M   'P 1'
#
loop_
_entity.id
_entity.type
_entity.pdbx_description
1 polymer ?
#
loop_
_entity_poly.entity_id
_entity_poly.type
_entity_poly.pdbx_seq_one_letter_code
_entity_poly.pdbx_strand_id
1 'polypeptide(L)'
;MSTWEGQLTQVSILKRELRQISKDTDKTNGASTFGVINGETAGLIYCYLGNFVGLLAVIASMAEMASMAPTAGGQYHWVSEFAPAGGQRFLGYGTGRVCVLGQETGITSIAVLTSSEIQSPIVINSPSYVFERRHTTLLILLVNFIGIIFNTYLAKRLPLVEGIVLLFHICDFIALLVPLWALAPRSTASKGLWDT
;
A
#
# COMPACT_ATOMS: atom_id res chain seq x y z
N MET A 1 24.90 -37.84 33.10
CA MET A 1 23.86 -38.20 32.09
C MET A 1 22.61 -37.32 32.20
N SER A 2 22.32 -36.68 33.35
CA SER A 2 21.14 -35.84 33.59
C SER A 2 21.18 -34.40 33.04
N THR A 3 22.35 -33.88 32.67
CA THR A 3 22.51 -32.50 32.19
C THR A 3 22.16 -32.29 30.72
N TRP A 4 22.27 -33.33 29.89
CA TRP A 4 21.98 -33.25 28.45
C TRP A 4 20.48 -33.37 28.12
N GLU A 5 19.71 -34.15 28.90
CA GLU A 5 18.25 -34.26 28.73
C GLU A 5 17.51 -32.96 29.12
N GLY A 6 18.02 -32.25 30.13
CA GLY A 6 17.50 -30.91 30.50
C GLY A 6 17.71 -29.87 29.39
N GLN A 7 18.84 -29.91 28.70
CA GLN A 7 19.15 -29.04 27.56
C GLN A 7 18.24 -29.34 26.36
N LEU A 8 17.98 -30.61 26.04
CA LEU A 8 17.09 -31.02 24.94
C LEU A 8 15.62 -30.61 25.20
N THR A 9 15.18 -30.69 26.45
CA THR A 9 13.84 -30.26 26.85
C THR A 9 13.67 -28.75 26.66
N GLN A 10 14.66 -27.94 27.07
CA GLN A 10 14.67 -26.49 26.85
C GLN A 10 14.67 -26.12 25.36
N VAL A 11 15.46 -26.81 24.53
CA VAL A 11 15.45 -26.59 23.07
C VAL A 11 14.10 -26.95 22.45
N SER A 12 13.43 -27.99 22.95
CA SER A 12 12.10 -28.37 22.44
C SER A 12 11.02 -27.36 22.80
N ILE A 13 11.10 -26.76 24.00
CA ILE A 13 10.21 -25.69 24.46
C ILE A 13 10.45 -24.44 23.62
N LEU A 14 11.70 -24.00 23.48
CA LEU A 14 12.06 -22.86 22.63
C LEU A 14 11.62 -23.04 21.18
N LYS A 15 11.76 -24.24 20.60
CA LYS A 15 11.25 -24.54 19.24
C LYS A 15 9.72 -24.51 19.14
N ARG A 16 9.00 -24.79 20.23
CA ARG A 16 7.53 -24.68 20.28
C ARG A 16 7.11 -23.21 20.38
N GLU A 17 7.74 -22.46 21.29
CA GLU A 17 7.51 -21.02 21.46
C GLU A 17 7.80 -20.25 20.16
N LEU A 18 8.93 -20.50 19.51
CA LEU A 18 9.26 -19.86 18.22
C LEU A 18 8.25 -20.18 17.12
N ARG A 19 7.69 -21.39 17.11
CA ARG A 19 6.68 -21.82 16.14
C ARG A 19 5.31 -21.22 16.46
N GLN A 20 5.02 -20.98 17.74
CA GLN A 20 3.82 -20.30 18.20
C GLN A 20 3.88 -18.81 17.85
N ILE A 21 5.01 -18.16 18.14
CA ILE A 21 5.30 -16.76 17.78
C ILE A 21 5.21 -16.58 16.26
N SER A 22 5.82 -17.47 15.47
CA SER A 22 5.68 -17.43 14.00
C SER A 22 4.23 -17.53 13.52
N LYS A 23 3.40 -18.38 14.15
CA LYS A 23 1.98 -18.52 13.81
C LYS A 23 1.13 -17.33 14.20
N ASP A 24 1.47 -16.66 15.30
CA ASP A 24 0.74 -15.47 15.74
C ASP A 24 1.18 -14.24 14.95
N THR A 25 2.47 -14.14 14.59
CA THR A 25 2.98 -13.14 13.63
C THR A 25 2.25 -13.22 12.29
N ASP A 26 2.00 -14.42 11.77
CA ASP A 26 1.23 -14.62 10.53
C ASP A 26 -0.22 -14.11 10.61
N LYS A 27 -0.83 -14.15 11.80
CA LYS A 27 -2.20 -13.65 12.02
C LYS A 27 -2.25 -12.14 12.23
N THR A 28 -1.17 -11.53 12.72
CA THR A 28 -1.10 -10.11 13.10
C THR A 28 -0.59 -9.16 12.01
N ASN A 29 -0.32 -9.62 10.79
CA ASN A 29 0.14 -8.77 9.67
C ASN A 29 -0.98 -7.86 9.13
N GLY A 30 -1.30 -6.82 9.89
CA GLY A 30 -2.50 -5.99 9.84
C GLY A 30 -2.77 -5.14 8.58
N ALA A 31 -2.14 -5.41 7.44
CA ALA A 31 -2.55 -4.81 6.16
C ALA A 31 -3.28 -5.82 5.27
N SER A 32 -2.74 -7.03 5.16
CA SER A 32 -3.32 -8.11 4.34
C SER A 32 -4.47 -8.84 5.02
N THR A 33 -4.50 -8.83 6.37
CA THR A 33 -5.51 -9.56 7.14
C THR A 33 -6.91 -8.99 6.93
N PHE A 34 -7.09 -7.67 6.77
CA PHE A 34 -8.42 -7.07 6.61
C PHE A 34 -9.15 -7.53 5.34
N GLY A 35 -8.42 -7.78 4.26
CA GLY A 35 -8.97 -8.32 3.02
C GLY A 35 -9.31 -9.80 3.12
N VAL A 36 -8.42 -10.58 3.75
CA VAL A 36 -8.60 -12.03 3.95
C VAL A 36 -9.71 -12.33 4.96
N ILE A 37 -9.89 -11.49 6.00
CA ILE A 37 -10.92 -11.67 7.03
C ILE A 37 -12.33 -11.38 6.48
N ASN A 38 -12.49 -10.38 5.61
CA ASN A 38 -13.82 -9.91 5.19
C ASN A 38 -14.32 -10.55 3.89
N GLY A 39 -13.42 -10.92 2.97
CA GLY A 39 -13.80 -11.46 1.65
C GLY A 39 -13.29 -12.87 1.37
N GLU A 40 -12.54 -13.47 2.30
CA GLU A 40 -11.75 -14.69 2.06
C GLU A 40 -10.84 -14.54 0.83
N THR A 41 -10.06 -15.58 0.49
CA THR A 41 -9.14 -15.51 -0.66
C THR A 41 -9.86 -15.29 -2.00
N ALA A 42 -11.09 -15.81 -2.14
CA ALA A 42 -11.89 -15.66 -3.35
C ALA A 42 -12.38 -14.21 -3.56
N GLY A 43 -12.89 -13.56 -2.50
CA GLY A 43 -13.35 -12.17 -2.58
C GLY A 43 -12.24 -11.20 -2.97
N LEU A 44 -11.01 -11.42 -2.48
CA LEU A 44 -9.85 -10.63 -2.91
C LEU A 44 -9.58 -10.74 -4.42
N ILE A 45 -9.67 -11.95 -4.98
CA ILE A 45 -9.45 -12.18 -6.42
C ILE A 45 -10.54 -11.49 -7.25
N TYR A 46 -11.81 -11.66 -6.86
CA TYR A 46 -12.93 -11.04 -7.58
C TYR A 46 -12.94 -9.50 -7.46
N CYS A 47 -12.64 -8.95 -6.28
CA CYS A 47 -12.48 -7.51 -6.09
C CYS A 47 -11.33 -6.97 -6.92
N TYR A 48 -10.20 -7.68 -7.00
CA TYR A 48 -9.08 -7.28 -7.83
C TYR A 48 -9.44 -7.26 -9.32
N LEU A 49 -10.09 -8.31 -9.83
CA LEU A 49 -10.53 -8.38 -11.22
C LEU A 49 -11.58 -7.30 -11.55
N GLY A 50 -12.55 -7.09 -10.65
CA GLY A 50 -13.56 -6.04 -10.80
C GLY A 50 -12.93 -4.65 -10.84
N ASN A 51 -12.00 -4.37 -9.91
CA ASN A 51 -11.24 -3.12 -9.87
C ASN A 51 -10.39 -2.93 -11.13
N PHE A 52 -9.75 -3.99 -11.63
CA PHE A 52 -8.95 -3.95 -12.85
C PHE A 52 -9.77 -3.56 -14.08
N VAL A 53 -10.92 -4.21 -14.28
CA VAL A 53 -11.83 -3.87 -15.39
C VAL A 53 -12.37 -2.45 -15.26
N GLY A 54 -12.77 -2.05 -14.04
CA GLY A 54 -13.25 -0.69 -13.77
C GLY A 54 -12.21 0.37 -14.07
N LEU A 55 -10.96 0.18 -13.62
CA LEU A 55 -9.85 1.09 -13.90
C LEU A 55 -9.50 1.14 -15.38
N LEU A 56 -9.52 0.01 -16.09
CA LEU A 56 -9.28 -0.01 -17.54
C LEU A 56 -10.32 0.82 -18.29
N ALA A 57 -11.60 0.71 -17.94
CA ALA A 57 -12.65 1.52 -18.56
C ALA A 57 -12.45 3.02 -18.30
N VAL A 58 -12.06 3.40 -17.08
CA VAL A 58 -11.73 4.78 -16.72
C VAL A 58 -10.52 5.29 -17.52
N ILE A 59 -9.45 4.50 -17.61
CA ILE A 59 -8.24 4.86 -18.35
C ILE A 59 -8.54 4.98 -19.85
N ALA A 60 -9.35 4.08 -20.41
CA ALA A 60 -9.75 4.15 -21.82
C ALA A 60 -10.52 5.44 -22.12
N SER A 61 -11.49 5.81 -21.27
CA SER A 61 -12.21 7.08 -21.39
C SER A 61 -11.28 8.30 -21.28
N MET A 62 -10.31 8.26 -20.35
CA MET A 62 -9.28 9.29 -20.23
C MET A 62 -8.38 9.39 -21.46
N ALA A 63 -8.05 8.25 -22.08
CA ALA A 63 -7.24 8.20 -23.29
C ALA A 63 -7.98 8.80 -24.49
N GLU A 64 -9.29 8.55 -24.62
CA GLU A 64 -10.13 9.20 -25.66
C GLU A 64 -10.16 10.71 -25.48
N MET A 65 -10.35 11.21 -24.25
CA MET A 65 -10.29 12.65 -23.96
C MET A 65 -8.92 13.26 -24.28
N ALA A 66 -7.84 12.57 -23.90
CA ALA A 66 -6.47 13.01 -24.21
C ALA A 66 -6.19 13.06 -25.72
N SER A 67 -6.81 12.18 -26.51
CA SER A 67 -6.67 12.17 -27.97
C SER A 67 -7.39 13.34 -28.67
N MET A 68 -8.51 13.80 -28.11
CA MET A 68 -9.28 14.92 -28.65
C MET A 68 -8.68 16.28 -28.29
N ALA A 69 -8.14 16.42 -27.07
CA ALA A 69 -7.58 17.66 -26.57
C ALA A 69 -6.30 17.38 -25.76
N PRO A 70 -5.11 17.41 -26.39
CA PRO A 70 -3.83 17.26 -25.71
C PRO A 70 -3.49 18.55 -24.96
N THR A 71 -4.16 18.78 -23.83
CA THR A 71 -3.98 19.95 -22.97
C THR A 71 -3.25 19.57 -21.69
N ALA A 72 -2.25 20.37 -21.30
CA ALA A 72 -1.51 20.18 -20.04
C ALA A 72 -2.33 20.49 -18.76
N GLY A 73 -3.63 20.80 -18.89
CA GLY A 73 -4.51 21.27 -17.82
C GLY A 73 -5.17 20.19 -16.95
N GLY A 74 -4.91 18.89 -17.18
CA GLY A 74 -5.43 17.81 -16.34
C GLY A 74 -6.96 17.62 -16.37
N GLN A 75 -7.46 16.75 -15.48
CA GLN A 75 -8.87 16.31 -15.44
C GLN A 75 -9.90 17.44 -15.32
N TYR A 76 -9.59 18.50 -14.55
CA TYR A 76 -10.50 19.62 -14.36
C TYR A 76 -10.66 20.49 -15.61
N HIS A 77 -9.62 20.55 -16.47
CA HIS A 77 -9.66 21.29 -17.71
C HIS A 77 -10.52 20.59 -18.77
N TRP A 78 -10.44 19.25 -18.85
CA TRP A 78 -11.32 18.47 -19.73
C TRP A 78 -12.79 18.60 -19.33
N VAL A 79 -13.10 18.65 -18.03
CA VAL A 79 -14.48 18.89 -17.58
C VAL A 79 -14.97 20.29 -17.95
N SER A 80 -14.13 21.33 -17.93
CA SER A 80 -14.55 22.65 -18.42
C SER A 80 -14.70 22.70 -19.94
N GLU A 81 -13.89 21.95 -20.70
CA GLU A 81 -13.91 21.93 -22.16
C GLU A 81 -15.15 21.18 -22.71
N PHE A 82 -15.48 20.03 -22.11
CA PHE A 82 -16.58 19.16 -22.57
C PHE A 82 -17.93 19.46 -21.91
N ALA A 83 -17.99 20.28 -20.85
CA ALA A 83 -19.26 20.63 -20.22
C ALA A 83 -20.05 21.70 -21.02
N PRO A 84 -21.40 21.62 -21.05
CA PRO A 84 -22.25 22.60 -21.73
C PRO A 84 -22.17 23.99 -21.07
N ALA A 85 -22.25 25.07 -21.88
CA ALA A 85 -21.94 26.45 -21.49
C ALA A 85 -22.65 26.99 -20.22
N GLY A 86 -23.81 26.44 -19.84
CA GLY A 86 -24.52 26.82 -18.60
C GLY A 86 -24.01 26.14 -17.32
N GLY A 87 -23.34 24.99 -17.43
CA GLY A 87 -22.93 24.13 -16.31
C GLY A 87 -21.42 24.05 -16.06
N GLN A 88 -20.60 24.56 -16.99
CA GLN A 88 -19.13 24.47 -16.95
C GLN A 88 -18.52 24.89 -15.61
N ARG A 89 -19.00 26.01 -15.04
CA ARG A 89 -18.44 26.57 -13.80
C ARG A 89 -18.77 25.73 -12.57
N PHE A 90 -19.97 25.15 -12.51
CA PHE A 90 -20.40 24.31 -11.39
C PHE A 90 -19.76 22.92 -11.45
N LEU A 91 -19.82 22.27 -12.62
CA LEU A 91 -19.25 20.94 -12.83
C LEU A 91 -17.72 20.93 -12.73
N GLY A 92 -17.06 21.96 -13.28
CA GLY A 92 -15.61 22.13 -13.15
C GLY A 92 -15.17 22.37 -11.70
N TYR A 93 -15.89 23.21 -10.95
CA TYR A 93 -15.57 23.47 -9.54
C TYR A 93 -15.83 22.24 -8.64
N GLY A 94 -16.94 21.53 -8.85
CA GLY A 94 -17.25 20.30 -8.14
C GLY A 94 -16.19 19.23 -8.38
N THR A 95 -15.85 18.98 -9.65
CA THR A 95 -14.82 18.00 -10.03
C THR A 95 -13.45 18.40 -9.48
N GLY A 96 -13.07 19.67 -9.59
CA GLY A 96 -11.81 20.17 -9.07
C GLY A 96 -11.67 19.98 -7.56
N ARG A 97 -12.72 20.28 -6.79
CA ARG A 97 -12.69 20.08 -5.33
C ARG A 97 -12.63 18.62 -4.93
N VAL A 98 -13.37 17.74 -5.61
CA VAL A 98 -13.31 16.30 -5.34
C VAL A 98 -11.93 15.74 -5.70
N CYS A 99 -11.34 16.18 -6.81
CA CYS A 99 -9.98 15.81 -7.20
C CYS A 99 -8.94 16.18 -6.13
N VAL A 100 -8.99 17.42 -5.64
CA VAL A 100 -8.06 17.89 -4.59
C VAL A 100 -8.25 17.07 -3.31
N LEU A 101 -9.49 16.87 -2.84
CA LEU A 101 -9.76 16.06 -1.65
C LEU A 101 -9.29 14.62 -1.80
N GLY A 102 -9.42 14.04 -3.00
CA GLY A 102 -8.92 12.71 -3.32
C GLY A 102 -7.39 12.62 -3.21
N GLN A 103 -6.66 13.61 -3.75
CA GLN A 103 -5.20 13.64 -3.65
C GLN A 103 -4.71 13.85 -2.22
N GLU A 104 -5.32 14.76 -1.46
CA GLU A 104 -4.97 14.99 -0.05
C GLU A 104 -5.19 13.73 0.81
N THR A 105 -6.30 13.03 0.58
CA THR A 105 -6.60 11.76 1.27
C THR A 105 -5.58 10.69 0.88
N GLY A 106 -5.20 10.62 -0.41
CA GLY A 106 -4.17 9.70 -0.90
C GLY A 106 -2.81 9.94 -0.25
N ILE A 107 -2.35 11.18 -0.20
CA ILE A 107 -1.08 11.57 0.45
C ILE A 107 -1.12 11.20 1.94
N THR A 108 -2.22 11.49 2.62
CA THR A 108 -2.41 11.14 4.04
C THR A 108 -2.33 9.63 4.26
N SER A 109 -2.96 8.83 3.39
CA SER A 109 -2.91 7.37 3.47
C SER A 109 -1.48 6.84 3.33
N ILE A 110 -0.72 7.36 2.37
CA ILE A 110 0.68 6.96 2.15
C ILE A 110 1.54 7.37 3.37
N ALA A 111 1.33 8.56 3.92
CA ALA A 111 2.07 9.02 5.09
C ALA A 111 1.83 8.15 6.34
N VAL A 112 0.59 7.66 6.53
CA VAL A 112 0.25 6.71 7.60
C VAL A 112 0.97 5.38 7.40
N LEU A 113 0.99 4.85 6.18
CA LEU A 113 1.70 3.61 5.85
C LEU A 113 3.21 3.76 6.11
N THR A 114 3.85 4.78 5.55
CA THR A 114 5.29 5.04 5.73
C THR A 114 5.65 5.23 7.20
N SER A 115 4.83 5.94 7.97
CA SER A 115 5.06 6.13 9.41
C SER A 115 4.96 4.84 10.20
N SER A 116 4.11 3.91 9.75
CA SER A 116 3.99 2.57 10.35
C SER A 116 5.22 1.73 10.03
N GLU A 117 5.70 1.77 8.78
CA GLU A 117 6.93 1.08 8.36
C GLU A 117 8.17 1.60 9.10
N ILE A 118 8.25 2.90 9.40
CA ILE A 118 9.34 3.47 10.21
C ILE A 118 9.27 3.00 11.67
N GLN A 119 8.07 2.76 12.22
CA GLN A 119 7.90 2.28 13.59
C GLN A 119 8.21 0.78 13.73
N SER A 120 7.99 -0.01 12.68
CA SER A 120 8.27 -1.44 12.65
C SER A 120 9.69 -1.82 13.15
N PRO A 121 10.78 -1.25 12.62
CA PRO A 121 12.13 -1.57 13.09
C PRO A 121 12.42 -1.06 14.52
N ILE A 122 11.79 0.04 14.94
CA ILE A 122 11.96 0.61 16.29
C ILE A 122 11.44 -0.37 17.35
N VAL A 123 10.27 -0.95 17.12
CA VAL A 123 9.67 -1.97 18.00
C VAL A 123 10.55 -3.21 18.09
N ILE A 124 11.15 -3.64 16.99
CA ILE A 124 12.01 -4.84 16.95
C ILE A 124 13.32 -4.60 17.72
N ASN A 125 13.87 -3.38 17.64
CA ASN A 125 15.16 -3.07 18.27
C ASN A 125 15.06 -2.71 19.76
N SER A 126 13.92 -2.16 20.20
CA SER A 126 13.73 -1.66 21.57
C SER A 126 12.61 -2.43 22.29
N PRO A 127 12.94 -3.44 23.12
CA PRO A 127 11.93 -4.25 23.82
C PRO A 127 11.11 -3.48 24.87
N SER A 128 11.56 -2.29 25.27
CA SER A 128 10.84 -1.38 26.18
C SER A 128 9.95 -0.35 25.47
N TYR A 129 9.96 -0.32 24.13
CA TYR A 129 9.21 0.67 23.37
C TYR A 129 7.74 0.25 23.25
N VAL A 130 6.85 1.07 23.80
CA VAL A 130 5.40 0.86 23.66
C VAL A 130 4.90 1.67 22.47
N PHE A 131 4.25 0.98 21.54
CA PHE A 131 3.63 1.62 20.38
C PHE A 131 2.53 2.57 20.85
N GLU A 132 2.71 3.87 20.61
CA GLU A 132 1.78 4.89 21.06
C GLU A 132 1.34 5.77 19.89
N ARG A 133 0.02 6.05 19.82
CA ARG A 133 -0.59 6.82 18.73
C ARG A 133 0.08 8.18 18.54
N ARG A 134 0.53 8.83 19.61
CA ARG A 134 1.21 10.14 19.53
C ARG A 134 2.53 10.07 18.75
N HIS A 135 3.28 8.98 18.86
CA HIS A 135 4.53 8.81 18.09
C HIS A 135 4.22 8.63 16.60
N THR A 136 3.19 7.86 16.28
CA THR A 136 2.72 7.70 14.91
C THR A 136 2.28 9.03 14.30
N THR A 137 1.49 9.84 15.03
CA THR A 137 1.03 11.15 14.53
C THR A 137 2.19 12.12 14.28
N LEU A 138 3.21 12.13 15.14
CA LEU A 138 4.41 12.95 14.95
C LEU A 138 5.21 12.52 13.71
N LEU A 139 5.31 11.22 13.46
CA LEU A 139 5.96 10.68 12.27
C LEU A 139 5.18 11.02 11.00
N ILE A 140 3.84 10.95 11.03
CA ILE A 140 2.99 11.36 9.90
C ILE A 140 3.25 12.83 9.55
N LEU A 141 3.28 13.70 10.56
CA LEU A 141 3.56 15.13 10.36
C LEU A 141 4.96 15.35 9.78
N LEU A 142 5.96 14.63 10.29
CA LEU A 142 7.34 14.72 9.80
C LEU A 142 7.47 14.28 8.34
N VAL A 143 6.88 13.12 7.98
CA VAL A 143 6.90 12.60 6.61
C VAL A 143 6.22 13.57 5.65
N ASN A 144 5.05 14.12 6.01
CA ASN A 144 4.38 15.12 5.20
C ASN A 144 5.20 16.40 5.05
N PHE A 145 5.85 16.87 6.12
CA PHE A 145 6.68 18.07 6.06
C PHE A 145 7.89 17.89 5.13
N ILE A 146 8.56 16.74 5.20
CA ILE A 146 9.64 16.37 4.28
C ILE A 146 9.12 16.29 2.84
N GLY A 147 7.94 15.69 2.63
CA GLY A 147 7.29 15.62 1.33
C GLY A 147 6.99 16.99 0.72
N ILE A 148 6.51 17.95 1.51
CA ILE A 148 6.25 19.33 1.07
C ILE A 148 7.54 20.02 0.64
N ILE A 149 8.60 19.90 1.43
CA ILE A 149 9.94 20.44 1.09
C ILE A 149 10.41 19.84 -0.23
N PHE A 150 10.40 18.51 -0.33
CA PHE A 150 10.85 17.80 -1.52
C PHE A 150 10.04 18.20 -2.75
N ASN A 151 8.71 18.24 -2.65
CA ASN A 151 7.85 18.65 -3.77
C ASN A 151 8.15 20.10 -4.22
N THR A 152 8.36 21.01 -3.26
CA THR A 152 8.63 22.42 -3.57
C THR A 152 9.98 22.63 -4.25
N TYR A 153 11.05 21.97 -3.77
CA TYR A 153 12.41 22.17 -4.31
C TYR A 153 12.74 21.29 -5.51
N LEU A 154 12.17 20.07 -5.58
CA LEU A 154 12.47 19.09 -6.63
C LEU A 154 11.49 19.09 -7.80
N ALA A 155 10.47 19.95 -7.81
CA ALA A 155 9.56 20.12 -8.95
C ALA A 155 10.28 20.31 -10.29
N LYS A 156 11.44 20.99 -10.31
CA LYS A 156 12.24 21.20 -11.54
C LYS A 156 13.08 19.98 -11.96
N ARG A 157 13.26 19.00 -11.07
CA ARG A 157 14.03 17.76 -11.31
C ARG A 157 13.13 16.53 -11.31
N LEU A 158 11.81 16.72 -11.25
CA LEU A 158 10.80 15.68 -11.17
C LEU A 158 10.98 14.57 -12.23
N PRO A 159 11.29 14.87 -13.52
CA PRO A 159 11.48 13.81 -14.51
C PRO A 159 12.67 12.89 -14.23
N LEU A 160 13.74 13.39 -13.59
CA LEU A 160 14.90 12.56 -13.22
C LEU A 160 14.60 11.70 -12.00
N VAL A 161 13.89 12.28 -11.03
CA VAL A 161 13.50 11.59 -9.80
C VAL A 161 12.53 10.45 -10.11
N GLU A 162 11.56 10.70 -11.01
CA GLU A 162 10.61 9.69 -11.46
C GLU A 162 11.31 8.46 -12.05
N GLY A 163 12.31 8.66 -12.91
CA GLY A 163 13.10 7.57 -13.48
C GLY A 163 13.86 6.75 -12.42
N ILE A 164 14.42 7.42 -11.40
CA ILE A 164 15.12 6.75 -10.29
C ILE A 164 14.14 5.97 -9.42
N VAL A 165 12.99 6.55 -9.08
CA VAL A 165 11.94 5.90 -8.30
C VAL A 165 11.40 4.67 -9.03
N LEU A 166 11.21 4.75 -10.35
CA LEU A 166 10.79 3.62 -11.16
C LEU A 166 11.81 2.46 -11.11
N LEU A 167 13.10 2.77 -11.22
CA LEU A 167 14.16 1.76 -11.10
C LEU A 167 14.13 1.12 -9.70
N PHE A 168 13.98 1.92 -8.64
CA PHE A 168 13.83 1.42 -7.28
C PHE A 168 12.61 0.51 -7.13
N HIS A 169 11.46 0.87 -7.72
CA HIS A 169 10.25 0.02 -7.66
C HIS A 169 10.44 -1.33 -8.35
N ILE A 170 11.13 -1.37 -9.50
CA ILE A 170 11.43 -2.62 -10.20
C ILE A 170 12.35 -3.50 -9.35
N CYS A 171 13.39 -2.90 -8.75
CA CYS A 171 14.30 -3.60 -7.84
C CYS A 171 13.58 -4.14 -6.60
N ASP A 172 12.75 -3.32 -5.95
CA ASP A 172 11.97 -3.70 -4.77
C ASP A 172 10.99 -4.83 -5.09
N PHE A 173 10.35 -4.79 -6.26
CA PHE A 173 9.47 -5.88 -6.70
C PHE A 173 10.22 -7.21 -6.76
N ILE A 174 11.41 -7.25 -7.37
CA ILE A 174 12.23 -8.46 -7.45
C ILE A 174 12.70 -8.88 -6.05
N ALA A 175 13.12 -7.91 -5.23
CA ALA A 175 13.60 -8.15 -3.88
C ALA A 175 12.52 -8.71 -2.94
N LEU A 176 11.25 -8.34 -3.13
CA LEU A 176 10.12 -8.90 -2.39
C LEU A 176 9.65 -10.25 -2.96
N LEU A 177 9.72 -10.42 -4.29
CA LEU A 177 9.31 -11.66 -4.96
C LEU A 177 10.19 -12.84 -4.58
N VAL A 178 11.51 -12.65 -4.45
CA VAL A 178 12.46 -13.74 -4.18
C VAL A 178 12.24 -14.41 -2.82
N PRO A 179 12.17 -13.69 -1.67
CA PRO A 179 11.84 -14.26 -0.38
C PRO A 179 10.46 -14.89 -0.36
N LEU A 180 9.46 -14.24 -0.98
CA LEU A 180 8.10 -14.77 -1.04
C LEU A 180 8.08 -16.11 -1.80
N TRP A 181 8.77 -16.20 -2.93
CA TRP A 181 8.89 -17.44 -3.71
C TRP A 181 9.65 -18.54 -2.96
N ALA A 182 10.71 -18.18 -2.23
CA ALA A 182 11.54 -19.12 -1.49
C ALA A 182 10.86 -19.66 -0.22
N LEU A 183 10.08 -18.81 0.49
CA LEU A 183 9.45 -19.14 1.77
C LEU A 183 7.97 -19.53 1.63
N ALA A 184 7.32 -19.31 0.49
CA ALA A 184 5.90 -19.64 0.31
C ALA A 184 5.64 -21.13 0.59
N PRO A 185 4.79 -21.47 1.58
CA PRO A 185 4.31 -22.82 1.76
C PRO A 185 3.52 -23.22 0.51
N ARG A 186 3.94 -24.29 -0.18
CA ARG A 186 3.17 -24.83 -1.31
C ARG A 186 1.89 -25.45 -0.76
N SER A 187 0.76 -24.77 -0.94
CA SER A 187 -0.54 -25.37 -0.62
C SER A 187 -0.77 -26.54 -1.58
N THR A 188 -1.07 -27.71 -1.02
CA THR A 188 -1.54 -28.84 -1.82
C THR A 188 -2.98 -28.52 -2.19
N ALA A 189 -3.28 -28.47 -3.50
CA ALA A 189 -4.62 -28.27 -4.02
C ALA A 189 -5.53 -29.44 -3.59
N SER A 190 -6.09 -29.37 -2.39
CA SER A 190 -7.11 -30.30 -1.94
C SER A 190 -8.08 -29.54 -1.05
N LYS A 191 -9.30 -29.40 -1.60
CA LYS A 191 -10.53 -28.90 -1.00
C LYS A 191 -10.78 -27.39 -1.10
N GLY A 192 -11.49 -27.05 -2.18
CA GLY A 192 -12.60 -26.08 -2.17
C GLY A 192 -12.25 -24.60 -2.13
N LEU A 193 -11.64 -24.04 -3.20
CA LEU A 193 -11.77 -22.61 -3.49
C LEU A 193 -13.17 -22.25 -4.03
N TRP A 194 -13.94 -23.26 -4.46
CA TRP A 194 -15.22 -23.14 -5.17
C TRP A 194 -16.41 -23.79 -4.43
N ASP A 195 -16.20 -24.36 -3.24
CA ASP A 195 -17.20 -25.15 -2.50
C ASP A 195 -17.74 -24.42 -1.25
N THR A 196 -17.80 -23.09 -1.27
CA THR A 196 -18.55 -22.25 -0.32
C THR A 196 -19.72 -21.57 -1.02
#